data_AF-A0AAE3KEV1-F1
#
_entry.id   AF-A0AAE3KEV1-F1
#
_cell.length_a   1.000
_cell.length_b   1.000
_cell.length_c   1.000
_cell.angle_alpha   90.00
_cell.angle_beta   90.00
_cell.angle_gamma   90.00
#
_symmetry.space_group_name_H-M   'P 1'
#
loop_
_entity.id
_entity.type
_entity.pdbx_description
1 polymer ?
#
loop_
_entity_poly.entity_id
_entity_poly.type
_entity_poly.pdbx_seq_one_letter_code
_entity_poly.pdbx_strand_id
1 'polypeptide(L)'
;MSGADLPPPEHPIDTEAFFSRWPTGAETIELWNGCPYFAGDFDERDVAVAQRAFPGREVVLADGAIIICPAGQPDRYRQHDHGFSHR
;
A
#
# COMPACT_ATOMS: atom_id res chain seq x y z
N MET A 1 2.02 1.29 13.19
CA MET A 1 3.38 1.83 13.45
C MET A 1 4.08 1.82 12.11
N SER A 2 4.47 2.97 11.56
CA SER A 2 5.14 3.03 10.26
C SER A 2 6.33 2.05 10.18
N GLY A 3 6.35 1.20 9.16
CA GLY A 3 7.37 0.17 8.96
C GLY A 3 8.81 0.70 8.96
N ALA A 4 9.77 -0.17 9.24
CA ALA A 4 11.20 0.17 9.30
C ALA A 4 11.71 0.67 7.94
N ASP A 5 12.53 1.73 7.95
CA ASP A 5 13.17 2.27 6.75
C ASP A 5 13.98 1.18 6.04
N LEU A 6 14.03 1.25 4.71
CA LEU A 6 15.01 0.44 3.99
C LEU A 6 16.41 0.89 4.42
N PRO A 7 17.32 -0.06 4.68
CA PRO A 7 18.68 0.27 5.06
C PRO A 7 19.39 1.04 3.92
N PRO A 8 20.45 1.80 4.24
CA PRO A 8 21.30 2.42 3.24
C PRO A 8 21.83 1.41 2.21
N PRO A 9 22.14 1.81 0.97
CA PRO A 9 22.54 0.91 -0.11
C PRO A 9 23.74 -0.01 0.22
N GLU A 10 24.62 0.44 1.10
CA GLU A 10 25.79 -0.30 1.57
C GLU A 10 25.50 -1.37 2.62
N HIS A 11 24.26 -1.45 3.13
CA HIS A 11 23.80 -2.44 4.10
C HIS A 11 22.80 -3.42 3.48
N PRO A 12 22.85 -4.71 3.85
CA PRO A 12 21.87 -5.69 3.37
C PRO A 12 20.48 -5.37 3.91
N ILE A 13 19.45 -5.65 3.10
CA ILE A 13 18.05 -5.62 3.53
C ILE A 13 17.79 -6.87 4.36
N ASP A 14 17.39 -6.68 5.62
CA ASP A 14 16.93 -7.79 6.46
C ASP A 14 15.46 -8.15 6.17
N THR A 15 15.01 -9.25 6.76
CA THR A 15 13.64 -9.73 6.56
C THR A 15 12.59 -8.77 7.10
N GLU A 16 12.87 -8.06 8.20
CA GLU A 16 11.91 -7.13 8.78
C GLU A 16 11.69 -5.93 7.86
N ALA A 17 12.77 -5.29 7.41
CA ALA A 17 12.73 -4.21 6.45
C ALA A 17 12.04 -4.66 5.14
N PHE A 18 12.33 -5.88 4.67
CA PHE A 18 11.72 -6.43 3.45
C PHE A 18 10.20 -6.65 3.59
N PHE A 19 9.74 -7.24 4.70
CA PHE A 19 8.31 -7.50 4.95
C PHE A 19 7.56 -6.27 5.48
N SER A 20 8.23 -5.17 5.80
CA SER A 20 7.57 -3.92 6.21
C SER A 20 7.20 -3.01 5.04
N ARG A 21 7.61 -3.35 3.81
CA ARG A 21 7.51 -2.47 2.63
C ARG A 21 6.60 -3.01 1.55
N TRP A 22 5.91 -2.09 0.89
CA TRP A 22 5.06 -2.43 -0.24
C TRP A 22 5.92 -2.95 -1.42
N PRO A 23 5.47 -4.00 -2.15
CA PRO A 23 4.21 -4.73 -1.97
C PRO A 23 4.31 -5.93 -1.03
N THR A 24 5.52 -6.32 -0.62
CA THR A 24 5.77 -7.57 0.11
C THR A 24 5.10 -7.61 1.48
N GLY A 25 5.03 -6.48 2.16
CA GLY A 25 4.38 -6.35 3.46
C GLY A 25 2.85 -6.36 3.44
N ALA A 26 2.23 -6.63 2.29
CA ALA A 26 0.79 -6.73 2.22
C ALA A 26 0.30 -7.99 2.93
N GLU A 27 -0.57 -7.81 3.93
CA GLU A 27 -1.22 -8.89 4.67
C GLU A 27 -2.29 -9.57 3.81
N THR A 28 -2.93 -8.82 2.91
CA THR A 28 -3.92 -9.33 1.94
C THR A 28 -3.92 -8.43 0.70
N ILE A 29 -4.21 -9.04 -0.47
CA ILE A 29 -4.35 -8.32 -1.74
C ILE A 29 -5.73 -8.64 -2.31
N GLU A 30 -6.53 -7.60 -2.56
CA GLU A 30 -7.89 -7.71 -3.06
C GLU A 30 -8.14 -6.81 -4.27
N LEU A 31 -9.26 -7.02 -4.95
CA LEU A 31 -9.78 -6.11 -5.96
C LEU A 31 -11.02 -5.41 -5.43
N TRP A 32 -10.87 -4.14 -5.06
CA TRP A 32 -11.97 -3.32 -4.59
C TRP A 32 -12.43 -2.36 -5.69
N ASN A 33 -13.68 -2.50 -6.14
CA ASN A 33 -14.25 -1.67 -7.22
C ASN A 33 -13.35 -1.60 -8.47
N GLY A 34 -12.66 -2.71 -8.78
CA GLY A 34 -11.72 -2.83 -9.91
C GLY A 34 -10.31 -2.26 -9.66
N CYS A 35 -10.02 -1.82 -8.43
CA CYS A 35 -8.73 -1.27 -8.03
C CYS A 35 -8.00 -2.27 -7.12
N PRO A 36 -6.72 -2.60 -7.37
CA PRO A 36 -5.90 -3.35 -6.43
C PRO A 36 -5.85 -2.64 -5.08
N TYR A 37 -6.17 -3.39 -4.03
CA TYR A 37 -6.13 -2.98 -2.63
C TYR A 37 -5.12 -3.86 -1.89
N PHE A 38 -4.11 -3.25 -1.28
CA PHE A 38 -3.07 -3.91 -0.51
C PHE A 38 -3.26 -3.56 0.96
N ALA A 39 -3.83 -4.49 1.73
CA ALA A 39 -3.96 -4.35 3.19
C ALA A 39 -2.58 -4.45 3.84
N GLY A 40 -2.27 -3.55 4.77
CA GLY A 40 -1.00 -3.52 5.49
C GLY A 40 -0.87 -2.27 6.36
N ASP A 41 0.35 -1.98 6.80
CA ASP A 41 0.71 -0.77 7.57
C ASP A 41 1.72 0.07 6.77
N PHE A 42 1.25 0.59 5.64
CA PHE A 42 2.04 1.36 4.68
C PHE A 42 2.02 2.86 4.97
N ASP A 43 3.02 3.56 4.44
CA ASP A 43 3.16 5.00 4.58
C ASP A 43 3.41 5.70 3.22
N GLU A 44 3.64 7.02 3.24
CA GLU A 44 3.81 7.81 2.01
C GLU A 44 5.02 7.38 1.16
N ARG A 45 6.01 6.68 1.74
CA ARG A 45 7.16 6.16 0.97
C ARG A 45 6.73 5.01 0.11
N ASP A 46 5.90 4.13 0.66
CA ASP A 46 5.31 3.01 -0.06
C ASP A 46 4.37 3.53 -1.16
N VAL A 47 3.63 4.61 -0.92
CA VAL A 47 2.87 5.32 -1.96
C VAL A 47 3.77 5.78 -3.10
N ALA A 48 4.92 6.40 -2.79
CA ALA A 48 5.85 6.86 -3.83
C ALA A 48 6.43 5.70 -4.65
N VAL A 49 6.69 4.55 -4.03
CA VAL A 49 7.12 3.33 -4.73
C VAL A 49 6.00 2.79 -5.62
N ALA A 50 4.78 2.65 -5.10
CA ALA A 50 3.61 2.21 -5.86
C ALA A 50 3.32 3.14 -7.04
N GLN A 51 3.46 4.46 -6.86
CA GLN A 51 3.25 5.45 -7.92
C GLN A 51 4.26 5.30 -9.07
N ARG A 52 5.51 4.92 -8.76
CA ARG A 52 6.54 4.61 -9.78
C ARG A 52 6.26 3.28 -10.49
N ALA A 53 5.76 2.28 -9.76
CA ALA A 53 5.40 0.98 -10.32
C ALA A 53 4.16 1.07 -11.23
N PHE A 54 3.24 1.98 -10.94
CA PHE A 54 1.99 2.17 -11.67
C PHE A 54 1.86 3.59 -12.24
N PRO A 55 2.63 3.93 -13.30
CA PRO A 55 2.58 5.26 -13.90
C PRO A 55 1.19 5.55 -14.49
N GLY A 56 0.70 6.78 -14.30
CA GLY A 56 -0.62 7.20 -14.77
C GLY A 56 -1.80 6.63 -13.98
N ARG A 57 -1.53 5.89 -12.90
CA ARG A 57 -2.53 5.51 -11.89
C ARG A 57 -2.49 6.50 -10.74
N GLU A 58 -3.59 6.52 -10.01
CA GLU A 58 -3.72 7.29 -8.78
C GLU A 58 -3.52 6.33 -7.60
N VAL A 59 -2.53 6.61 -6.76
CA VAL A 59 -2.22 5.79 -5.58
C VAL A 59 -2.73 6.51 -4.34
N VAL A 60 -3.59 5.82 -3.58
CA VAL A 60 -4.21 6.36 -2.37
C VAL A 60 -3.70 5.57 -1.17
N LEU A 61 -3.33 6.29 -0.11
CA LEU A 61 -3.09 5.73 1.21
C LEU A 61 -4.35 5.97 2.07
N ALA A 62 -4.96 4.88 2.54
CA ALA A 62 -6.14 4.91 3.40
C ALA A 62 -6.00 3.84 4.48
N ASP A 63 -6.03 4.25 5.75
CA ASP A 63 -5.96 3.36 6.92
C ASP A 63 -4.80 2.35 6.87
N GLY A 64 -3.61 2.81 6.42
CA GLY A 64 -2.41 1.99 6.27
C GLY A 64 -2.39 1.12 5.00
N ALA A 65 -3.49 1.05 4.25
CA ALA A 65 -3.56 0.31 3.00
C ALA A 65 -3.23 1.16 1.78
N ILE A 66 -2.68 0.52 0.74
CA ILE A 66 -2.42 1.14 -0.57
C ILE A 66 -3.48 0.69 -1.57
N ILE A 67 -4.09 1.68 -2.24
CA ILE A 67 -5.11 1.46 -3.27
C ILE A 67 -4.64 2.06 -4.58
N ILE A 68 -4.74 1.31 -5.67
CA ILE A 68 -4.24 1.73 -6.98
C ILE A 68 -5.40 1.86 -7.96
N CYS A 69 -5.75 3.09 -8.30
CA CYS A 69 -6.94 3.42 -9.08
C CYS A 69 -6.60 3.93 -10.49
N PRO A 70 -7.52 3.81 -11.47
CA PRO A 70 -7.46 4.65 -12.66
C PRO A 70 -7.42 6.13 -12.26
N ALA A 71 -6.67 6.94 -13.01
CA ALA A 71 -6.61 8.39 -12.75
C ALA A 71 -7.98 9.05 -12.85
N GLY A 72 -8.26 9.98 -11.92
CA GLY A 72 -9.41 10.90 -12.00
C GLY A 72 -10.62 10.52 -11.15
N GLN A 73 -10.50 9.57 -10.21
CA GLN A 73 -11.57 9.22 -9.26
C GLN A 73 -11.05 8.85 -7.84
N PRO A 74 -10.14 9.61 -7.19
CA PRO A 74 -9.56 9.20 -5.90
C PRO A 74 -10.58 9.11 -4.77
N ASP A 75 -11.52 10.05 -4.72
CA ASP A 75 -12.42 10.24 -3.59
C ASP A 75 -13.40 9.08 -3.42
N ARG A 76 -13.66 8.33 -4.50
CA ARG A 76 -14.49 7.12 -4.47
C ARG A 76 -13.86 6.00 -3.63
N TYR A 77 -12.54 6.03 -3.44
CA TYR A 77 -11.78 4.97 -2.82
C TYR A 77 -11.19 5.36 -1.46
N ARG A 78 -11.49 6.57 -0.96
CA ARG A 78 -10.89 7.09 0.27
C ARG A 78 -11.63 6.69 1.55
N GLN A 79 -12.87 6.20 1.43
CA GLN A 79 -13.70 5.82 2.57
C GLN A 79 -13.77 4.30 2.68
N HIS A 80 -13.14 3.75 3.71
CA HIS A 80 -13.47 2.42 4.21
C HIS A 80 -13.95 2.54 5.65
N ASP A 81 -15.22 2.21 5.88
CA ASP A 81 -15.77 2.00 7.21
C ASP A 81 -15.57 0.50 7.51
N HIS A 82 -14.84 0.18 8.58
CA HIS A 82 -14.46 -1.20 8.91
C HIS A 82 -15.69 -2.07 9.21
N GLY A 83 -16.19 -2.74 8.18
CA GLY A 83 -17.34 -3.64 8.25
C GLY A 83 -17.05 -5.03 7.68
N PHE A 84 -15.92 -5.66 8.02
CA PHE A 84 -15.72 -7.07 7.72
C PHE A 84 -15.53 -7.89 9.01
N SER A 85 -16.65 -8.47 9.46
CA SER A 85 -16.68 -9.62 10.35
C SER A 85 -15.99 -10.79 9.64
N HIS A 86 -14.91 -11.31 10.22
CA HIS A 86 -14.39 -12.61 9.88
C HIS A 86 -15.53 -13.65 10.02
N ARG A 87 -15.77 -14.42 8.95
CA ARG A 87 -16.43 -15.73 9.00
C ARG A 87 -15.41 -16.78 8.61
#